data_AF-C7P8K7-F1
#
_entry.id   AF-C7P8K7-F1
#
_cell.length_a   1.000
_cell.length_b   1.000
_cell.length_c   1.000
_cell.angle_alpha   90.00
_cell.angle_beta   90.00
_cell.angle_gamma   90.00
#
_symmetry.space_group_name_H-M   'P 1'
#
loop_
_entity.id
_entity.type
_entity.pdbx_description
1 polymer ?
#
loop_
_entity_poly.entity_id
_entity_poly.type
_entity_poly.pdbx_seq_one_letter_code
_entity_poly.pdbx_strand_id
1 'polypeptide(L)'
;MDSVLSGKIVQILVGYLKENIYSEQMMKVRMKRIYSYEEFLPTYSLIERITEENKEIAIKVYEKNIIVEIVKDFKNKDLVELFEIKEELFDEAFGYLKKYNADKFLESYTLYCFSDYSDPDSFIKENKSILAKLLKNQYEDVPEEYVNEILVNKIKYSTKDLIILDWDNGIILDKNEDFWEEVDIIELACIRVLNLRIFDNMLSEAIQYFTKLQWEKLGYFKLKKLSKDLYLQRISYISYFDSIENVLMLYGDRYYAELYERLCKIFYVSEWIKRVEKKMEMINDIYAMIRQSLTEVYGLLLEGTIVTLILLEIILALVKIV
;
A
#
# COMPACT_ATOMS: atom_id res chain seq x y z
N MET A 1 -20.78 23.28 25.70
CA MET A 1 -20.69 22.00 26.43
C MET A 1 -20.11 21.06 25.42
N ASP A 2 -18.83 20.72 25.56
CA ASP A 2 -18.19 19.79 24.64
C ASP A 2 -18.95 18.46 24.71
N SER A 3 -19.44 18.00 23.57
CA SER A 3 -20.17 16.75 23.45
C SER A 3 -19.23 15.62 23.82
N VAL A 4 -19.58 14.90 24.87
CA VAL A 4 -18.77 13.80 25.40
C VAL A 4 -19.24 12.51 24.74
N LEU A 5 -18.31 11.69 24.24
CA LEU A 5 -18.59 10.47 23.49
C LEU A 5 -18.05 9.22 24.20
N SER A 6 -18.64 8.07 23.91
CA SER A 6 -18.19 6.75 24.35
C SER A 6 -18.19 5.78 23.18
N GLY A 7 -17.17 4.93 23.09
CA GLY A 7 -16.99 4.03 21.94
C GLY A 7 -15.63 3.34 21.96
N LYS A 8 -15.13 2.97 20.78
CA LYS A 8 -13.79 2.39 20.58
C LYS A 8 -13.00 3.18 19.56
N ILE A 9 -11.70 3.30 19.78
CA ILE A 9 -10.76 3.79 18.76
C ILE A 9 -10.01 2.58 18.23
N VAL A 10 -10.02 2.39 16.91
CA VAL A 10 -9.16 1.43 16.23
C VAL A 10 -8.06 2.20 15.51
N GLN A 11 -6.82 2.06 15.97
CA GLN A 11 -5.65 2.60 15.32
C GLN A 11 -5.00 1.51 14.47
N ILE A 12 -4.91 1.75 13.17
CA ILE A 12 -4.26 0.85 12.21
C ILE A 12 -2.97 1.53 11.78
N LEU A 13 -1.85 0.81 11.90
CA LEU A 13 -0.57 1.26 11.37
C LEU A 13 0.02 0.15 10.49
N VAL A 14 0.23 0.46 9.22
CA VAL A 14 0.81 -0.48 8.24
C VAL A 14 2.22 -0.03 7.90
N GLY A 15 3.18 -0.94 8.02
CA GLY A 15 4.57 -0.73 7.65
C GLY A 15 5.07 -1.81 6.69
N TYR A 16 6.23 -1.58 6.10
CA TYR A 16 6.88 -2.55 5.21
C TYR A 16 8.13 -3.15 5.85
N LEU A 17 8.20 -4.46 5.95
CA LEU A 17 9.33 -5.17 6.56
C LEU A 17 10.51 -5.26 5.60
N LYS A 18 11.72 -4.99 6.12
CA LYS A 18 12.96 -5.18 5.36
C LYS A 18 13.30 -6.66 5.14
N GLU A 19 12.90 -7.51 6.08
CA GLU A 19 13.10 -8.95 6.06
C GLU A 19 11.78 -9.68 6.23
N ASN A 20 11.62 -10.84 5.60
CA ASN A 20 10.40 -11.63 5.74
C ASN A 20 10.33 -12.21 7.15
N ILE A 21 9.18 -12.03 7.81
CA ILE A 21 8.85 -12.71 9.05
C ILE A 21 7.95 -13.89 8.69
N TYR A 22 8.42 -15.10 8.92
CA TYR A 22 7.64 -16.31 8.71
C TYR A 22 6.95 -16.71 10.03
N SER A 23 5.62 -16.84 9.99
CA SER A 23 4.85 -17.47 11.07
C SER A 23 4.19 -18.73 10.53
N GLU A 24 4.09 -19.76 11.37
CA GLU A 24 3.38 -21.01 11.04
C GLU A 24 1.85 -20.85 11.15
N GLN A 25 1.36 -19.80 11.83
CA GLN A 25 -0.06 -19.54 12.02
C GLN A 25 -0.61 -18.59 10.96
N MET A 26 -1.08 -19.16 9.85
CA MET A 26 -1.83 -18.42 8.84
C MET A 26 -3.30 -18.32 9.24
N MET A 27 -3.80 -17.10 9.35
CA MET A 27 -5.21 -16.79 9.57
C MET A 27 -5.83 -16.19 8.30
N LYS A 28 -7.14 -16.41 8.14
CA LYS A 28 -7.92 -15.70 7.12
C LYS A 28 -8.40 -14.38 7.69
N VAL A 29 -8.56 -13.40 6.82
CA VAL A 29 -9.29 -12.16 7.10
C VAL A 29 -10.69 -12.47 7.67
N ARG A 30 -11.20 -11.63 8.58
CA ARG A 30 -12.48 -11.82 9.31
C ARG A 30 -13.70 -11.60 8.39
N MET A 31 -13.61 -11.91 7.11
CA MET A 31 -14.71 -11.78 6.16
C MET A 31 -15.72 -12.93 6.29
N LYS A 32 -17.01 -12.58 6.25
CA LYS A 32 -18.11 -13.54 6.14
C LYS A 32 -17.89 -14.54 4.99
N ARG A 33 -18.05 -15.84 5.28
CA ARG A 33 -17.72 -16.95 4.36
C ARG A 33 -18.40 -16.82 3.00
N ILE A 34 -17.61 -16.95 1.94
CA ILE A 34 -18.07 -17.02 0.55
C ILE A 34 -17.63 -18.36 -0.02
N TYR A 35 -18.56 -19.31 -0.15
CA TYR A 35 -18.25 -20.67 -0.59
C TYR A 35 -17.56 -20.76 -1.96
N SER A 36 -17.75 -19.78 -2.84
CA SER A 36 -17.22 -19.82 -4.21
C SER A 36 -15.78 -19.32 -4.35
N TYR A 37 -15.21 -18.66 -3.33
CA TYR A 37 -13.92 -17.97 -3.47
C TYR A 37 -13.02 -18.07 -2.20
N GLU A 38 -13.26 -19.03 -1.32
CA GLU A 38 -12.51 -19.18 -0.07
C GLU A 38 -10.98 -19.36 -0.24
N GLU A 39 -10.55 -19.89 -1.38
CA GLU A 39 -9.13 -20.17 -1.71
C GLU A 39 -8.33 -18.91 -2.01
N PHE A 40 -9.01 -17.82 -2.30
CA PHE A 40 -8.42 -16.58 -2.76
C PHE A 40 -8.57 -15.45 -1.73
N LEU A 41 -9.16 -15.73 -0.57
CA LEU A 41 -9.20 -14.76 0.52
C LEU A 41 -7.76 -14.45 0.96
N PRO A 42 -7.39 -13.16 1.11
CA PRO A 42 -6.10 -12.80 1.64
C PRO A 42 -5.87 -13.47 3.00
N THR A 43 -4.67 -14.01 3.19
CA THR A 43 -4.24 -14.63 4.44
C THR A 43 -3.13 -13.81 5.06
N TYR A 44 -3.14 -13.73 6.38
CA TYR A 44 -2.09 -13.06 7.13
C TYR A 44 -1.55 -13.98 8.22
N SER A 45 -0.30 -13.75 8.59
CA SER A 45 0.35 -14.37 9.73
C SER A 45 0.05 -13.55 10.97
N LEU A 46 -0.63 -14.13 11.97
CA LEU A 46 -0.74 -13.49 13.28
C LEU A 46 0.57 -13.74 14.04
N ILE A 47 1.25 -12.65 14.43
CA ILE A 47 2.53 -12.72 15.13
C ILE A 47 2.32 -12.66 16.64
N GLU A 48 1.53 -11.69 17.08
CA GLU A 48 1.32 -11.40 18.48
C GLU A 48 -0.10 -10.84 18.66
N ARG A 49 -0.78 -11.27 19.72
CA ARG A 49 -2.05 -10.69 20.16
C ARG A 49 -1.97 -10.46 21.66
N ILE A 50 -2.16 -9.22 22.08
CA ILE A 50 -2.07 -8.80 23.48
C ILE A 50 -3.42 -8.23 23.86
N THR A 51 -3.99 -8.73 24.97
CA THR A 51 -5.28 -8.26 25.48
C THR A 51 -5.08 -7.72 26.88
N GLU A 52 -5.41 -6.44 27.05
CA GLU A 52 -5.46 -5.71 28.31
C GLU A 52 -6.92 -5.35 28.65
N GLU A 53 -7.21 -4.85 29.86
CA GLU A 53 -8.59 -4.67 30.34
C GLU A 53 -9.50 -3.84 29.41
N ASN A 54 -8.97 -2.83 28.71
CA ASN A 54 -9.72 -1.95 27.80
C ASN A 54 -8.95 -1.71 26.47
N LYS A 55 -7.97 -2.56 26.16
CA LYS A 55 -7.12 -2.39 24.98
C LYS A 55 -6.73 -3.74 24.41
N GLU A 56 -6.80 -3.88 23.09
CA GLU A 56 -6.37 -5.06 22.37
C GLU A 56 -5.37 -4.66 21.29
N ILE A 57 -4.27 -5.39 21.18
CA ILE A 57 -3.24 -5.18 20.17
C ILE A 57 -3.11 -6.45 19.36
N ALA A 58 -3.21 -6.34 18.04
CA ALA A 58 -2.97 -7.43 17.10
C ALA A 58 -1.87 -7.03 16.11
N ILE A 59 -0.83 -7.86 16.04
CA ILE A 59 0.27 -7.69 15.08
C ILE A 59 0.15 -8.75 14.01
N LYS A 60 -0.17 -8.31 12.79
CA LYS A 60 -0.40 -9.16 11.63
C LYS A 60 0.72 -8.93 10.60
N VAL A 61 1.04 -9.95 9.82
CA VAL A 61 1.97 -9.85 8.69
C VAL A 61 1.30 -10.39 7.43
N TYR A 62 1.17 -9.54 6.43
CA TYR A 62 0.68 -9.87 5.10
C TYR A 62 1.82 -9.75 4.09
N GLU A 63 2.37 -10.89 3.67
CA GLU A 63 3.61 -10.95 2.88
C GLU A 63 4.76 -10.18 3.54
N LYS A 64 5.12 -9.00 3.02
CA LYS A 64 6.12 -8.09 3.57
C LYS A 64 5.52 -6.91 4.35
N ASN A 65 4.21 -6.83 4.46
CA ASN A 65 3.54 -5.75 5.17
C ASN A 65 3.26 -6.19 6.59
N ILE A 66 3.69 -5.40 7.57
CA ILE A 66 3.32 -5.57 8.98
C ILE A 66 2.18 -4.61 9.29
N ILE A 67 1.16 -5.11 9.98
CA ILE A 67 0.03 -4.33 10.44
C ILE A 67 0.02 -4.40 11.96
N VAL A 68 -0.12 -3.24 12.60
CA VAL A 68 -0.36 -3.13 14.03
C VAL A 68 -1.76 -2.52 14.19
N GLU A 69 -2.71 -3.34 14.60
CA GLU A 69 -4.09 -2.96 14.92
C GLU A 69 -4.17 -2.81 16.44
N ILE A 70 -4.48 -1.60 16.93
CA ILE A 70 -4.74 -1.37 18.35
C ILE A 70 -6.17 -0.89 18.52
N VAL A 71 -6.95 -1.61 19.32
CA VAL A 71 -8.32 -1.27 19.68
C VAL A 71 -8.33 -0.81 21.13
N LYS A 72 -8.88 0.36 21.43
CA LYS A 72 -8.99 0.89 22.80
C LYS A 72 -10.41 1.37 23.07
N ASP A 73 -11.02 0.86 24.13
CA ASP A 73 -12.31 1.35 24.61
C ASP A 73 -12.16 2.70 25.32
N PHE A 74 -13.09 3.61 25.08
CA PHE A 74 -13.15 4.90 25.78
C PHE A 74 -14.57 5.21 26.24
N LYS A 75 -14.67 5.86 27.40
CA LYS A 75 -15.95 6.26 27.99
C LYS A 75 -15.90 7.71 28.40
N ASN A 76 -16.96 8.43 28.05
CA ASN A 76 -17.18 9.82 28.39
C ASN A 76 -15.94 10.69 28.13
N LYS A 77 -15.46 10.70 26.88
CA LYS A 77 -14.32 11.52 26.42
C LYS A 77 -14.73 12.70 25.56
N ASP A 78 -14.09 13.85 25.79
CA ASP A 78 -14.21 15.01 24.91
C ASP A 78 -13.26 14.95 23.70
N LEU A 79 -13.33 15.94 22.81
CA LEU A 79 -12.52 15.97 21.59
C LEU A 79 -11.01 15.99 21.86
N VAL A 80 -10.57 16.73 22.89
CA VAL A 80 -9.15 16.89 23.21
C VAL A 80 -8.60 15.57 23.70
N GLU A 81 -9.32 14.93 24.64
CA GLU A 81 -8.96 13.62 25.16
C GLU A 81 -8.94 12.54 24.04
N LEU A 82 -9.85 12.62 23.07
CA LEU A 82 -9.86 11.68 21.94
C LEU A 82 -8.64 11.85 21.02
N PHE A 83 -8.16 13.07 20.82
CA PHE A 83 -6.93 13.31 20.06
C PHE A 83 -5.68 12.86 20.83
N GLU A 84 -5.62 13.10 22.14
CA GLU A 84 -4.54 12.59 22.99
C GLU A 84 -4.47 11.05 22.95
N ILE A 85 -5.62 10.36 23.05
CA ILE A 85 -5.67 8.90 22.93
C ILE A 85 -5.19 8.45 21.54
N LYS A 86 -5.61 9.12 20.47
CA LYS A 86 -5.15 8.79 19.11
C LYS A 86 -3.62 8.91 18.98
N GLU A 87 -3.03 9.99 19.49
CA GLU A 87 -1.57 10.18 19.46
C GLU A 87 -0.83 9.11 20.26
N GLU A 88 -1.32 8.77 21.47
CA GLU A 88 -0.78 7.69 22.31
C GLU A 88 -0.79 6.35 21.56
N LEU A 89 -1.91 6.01 20.93
CA LEU A 89 -2.06 4.76 20.17
C LEU A 89 -1.17 4.72 18.93
N PHE A 90 -1.01 5.85 18.24
CA PHE A 90 -0.11 5.96 17.10
C PHE A 90 1.34 5.71 17.52
N ASP A 91 1.81 6.37 18.58
CA ASP A 91 3.17 6.21 19.10
C ASP A 91 3.45 4.78 19.57
N GLU A 92 2.48 4.16 20.23
CA GLU A 92 2.55 2.75 20.64
C GLU A 92 2.67 1.82 19.42
N ALA A 93 1.78 1.98 18.43
CA ALA A 93 1.81 1.19 17.19
C ALA A 93 3.13 1.38 16.42
N PHE A 94 3.64 2.62 16.39
CA PHE A 94 4.90 2.95 15.76
C PHE A 94 6.10 2.32 16.50
N GLY A 95 6.02 2.19 17.82
CA GLY A 95 6.97 1.43 18.63
C GLY A 95 7.10 -0.03 18.18
N TYR A 96 5.97 -0.68 17.88
CA TYR A 96 5.97 -2.04 17.33
C TYR A 96 6.57 -2.10 15.92
N LEU A 97 6.25 -1.17 15.02
CA LEU A 97 6.89 -1.14 13.70
C LEU A 97 8.42 -1.05 13.79
N LYS A 98 8.94 -0.24 14.72
CA LYS A 98 10.38 -0.16 14.98
C LYS A 98 10.94 -1.46 15.54
N LYS A 99 10.24 -2.11 16.50
CA LYS A 99 10.62 -3.41 17.08
C LYS A 99 10.84 -4.47 16.00
N TYR A 100 10.00 -4.48 14.96
CA TYR A 100 10.08 -5.42 13.85
C TYR A 100 10.91 -4.92 12.64
N ASN A 101 11.69 -3.84 12.82
CA ASN A 101 12.58 -3.29 11.78
C ASN A 101 11.86 -2.97 10.46
N ALA A 102 10.65 -2.40 10.57
CA ALA A 102 9.95 -1.84 9.42
C ALA A 102 10.78 -0.72 8.77
N ASP A 103 10.60 -0.56 7.46
CA ASP A 103 11.17 0.50 6.66
C ASP A 103 10.49 1.86 6.95
N LYS A 104 11.01 2.93 6.35
CA LYS A 104 10.54 4.30 6.54
C LYS A 104 9.11 4.57 6.05
N PHE A 105 8.59 3.73 5.16
CA PHE A 105 7.26 3.91 4.58
C PHE A 105 6.21 3.31 5.53
N LEU A 106 5.18 4.10 5.81
CA LEU A 106 4.04 3.69 6.62
C LEU A 106 2.76 4.33 6.10
N GLU A 107 1.64 3.70 6.44
CA GLU A 107 0.29 4.25 6.37
C GLU A 107 -0.38 4.13 7.74
N SER A 108 -1.19 5.12 8.08
CA SER A 108 -1.93 5.18 9.35
C SER A 108 -3.39 5.44 9.05
N TYR A 109 -4.28 4.75 9.75
CA TYR A 109 -5.70 5.02 9.68
C TYR A 109 -6.35 4.86 11.04
N THR A 110 -7.16 5.83 11.46
CA THR A 110 -7.85 5.82 12.75
C THR A 110 -9.36 5.70 12.54
N LEU A 111 -10.00 4.72 13.17
CA LEU A 111 -11.45 4.59 13.19
C LEU A 111 -12.01 4.93 14.55
N TYR A 112 -13.03 5.78 14.57
CA TYR A 112 -13.85 6.06 15.74
C TYR A 112 -15.16 5.26 15.62
N CYS A 113 -15.31 4.23 16.45
CA CYS A 113 -16.44 3.31 16.43
C CYS A 113 -17.39 3.64 17.57
N PHE A 114 -18.67 3.88 17.25
CA PHE A 114 -19.71 4.15 18.25
C PHE A 114 -20.83 3.10 18.12
N SER A 115 -21.32 2.62 19.26
CA SER A 115 -22.42 1.64 19.35
C SER A 115 -23.63 2.16 20.14
N ASP A 116 -23.43 3.16 21.00
CA ASP A 116 -24.47 3.74 21.86
C ASP A 116 -25.23 4.87 21.14
N TYR A 117 -26.20 4.48 20.31
CA TYR A 117 -27.11 5.42 19.65
C TYR A 117 -28.49 4.80 19.36
N SER A 118 -29.52 5.63 19.23
CA SER A 118 -30.87 5.21 18.85
C SER A 118 -31.00 5.02 17.34
N ASP A 119 -30.56 6.01 16.56
CA ASP A 119 -30.61 6.07 15.10
C ASP A 119 -29.30 6.69 14.56
N PRO A 120 -28.62 6.08 13.56
CA PRO A 120 -27.36 6.60 13.04
C PRO A 120 -27.45 8.02 12.49
N ASP A 121 -28.51 8.35 11.75
CA ASP A 121 -28.64 9.68 11.14
C ASP A 121 -28.85 10.76 12.20
N SER A 122 -29.61 10.45 13.25
CA SER A 122 -29.84 11.32 14.40
C SER A 122 -28.56 11.55 15.20
N PHE A 123 -27.80 10.49 15.49
CA PHE A 123 -26.51 10.59 16.17
C PHE A 123 -25.53 11.51 15.43
N ILE A 124 -25.44 11.34 14.10
CA ILE A 124 -24.59 12.17 13.26
C ILE A 124 -25.04 13.63 13.28
N LYS A 125 -26.35 13.88 13.23
CA LYS A 125 -26.90 15.24 13.23
C LYS A 125 -26.62 15.96 14.55
N GLU A 126 -26.76 15.26 15.67
CA GLU A 126 -26.51 15.80 17.02
C GLU A 126 -25.02 16.07 17.27
N ASN A 127 -24.15 15.19 16.77
CA ASN A 127 -22.71 15.26 16.98
C ASN A 127 -21.93 15.81 15.76
N LYS A 128 -22.63 16.50 14.84
CA LYS A 128 -22.09 16.91 13.54
C LYS A 128 -20.74 17.64 13.63
N SER A 129 -20.61 18.58 14.57
CA SER A 129 -19.39 19.39 14.73
C SER A 129 -18.21 18.55 15.22
N ILE A 130 -18.40 17.73 16.27
CA ILE A 130 -17.32 16.92 16.83
C ILE A 130 -16.87 15.83 15.85
N LEU A 131 -17.80 15.18 15.16
CA LEU A 131 -17.49 14.14 14.16
C LEU A 131 -16.69 14.72 12.98
N ALA A 132 -17.02 15.93 12.52
CA ALA A 132 -16.26 16.59 11.47
C ALA A 132 -14.82 16.89 11.90
N LYS A 133 -14.63 17.36 13.14
CA LYS A 133 -13.30 17.62 13.72
C LYS A 133 -12.48 16.35 13.86
N LEU A 134 -13.08 15.25 14.32
CA LEU A 134 -12.43 13.94 14.40
C LEU A 134 -11.96 13.46 13.02
N LEU A 135 -12.80 13.55 12.00
CA LEU A 135 -12.44 13.13 10.64
C LEU A 135 -11.29 13.97 10.05
N LYS A 136 -11.32 15.28 10.29
CA LYS A 136 -10.28 16.21 9.83
C LYS A 136 -9.02 16.23 10.70
N ASN A 137 -9.07 15.61 11.87
CA ASN A 137 -8.00 15.65 12.86
C ASN A 137 -7.56 17.09 13.19
N GLN A 138 -8.53 17.98 13.42
CA GLN A 138 -8.29 19.38 13.72
C GLN A 138 -9.15 19.89 14.88
N TYR A 139 -8.63 20.86 15.63
CA TYR A 139 -9.35 21.47 16.75
C TYR A 139 -10.31 22.56 16.28
N GLU A 140 -9.96 23.28 15.21
CA GLU A 140 -10.78 24.37 14.69
C GLU A 140 -12.09 23.89 14.06
N ASP A 141 -13.08 24.77 14.09
CA ASP A 141 -14.36 24.51 13.43
C ASP A 141 -14.16 24.28 11.93
N VAL A 142 -14.81 23.22 11.44
CA VAL A 142 -14.78 22.81 10.05
C VAL A 142 -15.85 23.60 9.29
N PRO A 143 -15.56 24.16 8.09
CA PRO A 143 -16.54 24.89 7.30
C PRO A 143 -17.81 24.06 7.03
N GLU A 144 -18.99 24.67 7.11
CA GLU A 144 -20.27 23.95 6.98
C GLU A 144 -20.39 23.17 5.66
N GLU A 145 -19.85 23.73 4.57
CA GLU A 145 -19.80 23.10 3.24
C GLU A 145 -19.08 21.76 3.31
N TYR A 146 -17.93 21.73 3.98
CA TYR A 146 -17.14 20.52 4.15
C TYR A 146 -17.85 19.50 5.04
N VAL A 147 -18.48 19.96 6.13
CA VAL A 147 -19.25 19.04 6.97
C VAL A 147 -20.41 18.43 6.19
N ASN A 148 -21.09 19.19 5.32
CA ASN A 148 -22.14 18.65 4.48
C ASN A 148 -21.60 17.63 3.46
N GLU A 149 -20.41 17.85 2.90
CA GLU A 149 -19.77 16.90 1.98
C GLU A 149 -19.45 15.56 2.66
N ILE A 150 -18.88 15.59 3.87
CA ILE A 150 -18.67 14.40 4.70
C ILE A 150 -19.98 13.61 4.86
N LEU A 151 -21.07 14.31 5.20
CA LEU A 151 -22.37 13.71 5.46
C LEU A 151 -23.03 13.10 4.23
N VAL A 152 -22.76 13.66 3.05
CA VAL A 152 -23.17 13.11 1.76
C VAL A 152 -22.34 11.86 1.41
N ASN A 153 -21.10 11.79 1.89
CA ASN A 153 -20.17 10.73 1.56
C ASN A 153 -20.30 9.45 2.41
N LYS A 154 -21.33 9.34 3.25
CA LYS A 154 -21.64 8.16 4.06
C LYS A 154 -21.97 6.92 3.20
N ILE A 155 -21.48 5.76 3.63
CA ILE A 155 -21.89 4.46 3.09
C ILE A 155 -22.75 3.78 4.16
N LYS A 156 -23.95 3.32 3.79
CA LYS A 156 -24.84 2.59 4.69
C LYS A 156 -24.85 1.12 4.30
N TYR A 157 -24.52 0.24 5.25
CA TYR A 157 -24.67 -1.21 5.06
C TYR A 157 -26.10 -1.65 5.28
N SER A 158 -26.69 -1.17 6.38
CA SER A 158 -28.01 -1.54 6.85
C SER A 158 -28.77 -0.30 7.33
N THR A 159 -29.99 -0.49 7.83
CA THR A 159 -30.73 0.60 8.50
C THR A 159 -30.11 0.99 9.85
N LYS A 160 -29.15 0.21 10.36
CA LYS A 160 -28.53 0.40 11.67
C LYS A 160 -27.05 0.75 11.60
N ASP A 161 -26.39 0.50 10.47
CA ASP A 161 -24.94 0.57 10.37
C ASP A 161 -24.51 1.52 9.25
N LEU A 162 -23.51 2.34 9.55
CA LEU A 162 -23.05 3.43 8.69
C LEU A 162 -21.56 3.67 8.90
N ILE A 163 -20.84 3.85 7.80
CA ILE A 163 -19.44 4.24 7.80
C ILE A 163 -19.24 5.57 7.06
N ILE A 164 -18.38 6.42 7.62
CA ILE A 164 -17.91 7.66 7.02
C ILE A 164 -16.39 7.56 6.93
N LEU A 165 -15.85 7.83 5.74
CA LEU A 165 -14.42 7.73 5.49
C LEU A 165 -13.86 9.10 5.07
N ASP A 166 -12.69 9.42 5.60
CA ASP A 166 -11.81 10.50 5.16
C ASP A 166 -10.39 9.91 4.95
N TRP A 167 -9.41 10.77 4.66
CA TRP A 167 -8.04 10.41 4.29
C TRP A 167 -7.29 9.62 5.38
N ASP A 168 -7.22 10.12 6.61
CA ASP A 168 -6.51 9.44 7.71
C ASP A 168 -7.46 8.84 8.76
N ASN A 169 -8.76 9.14 8.66
CA ASN A 169 -9.72 8.86 9.72
C ASN A 169 -11.06 8.39 9.15
N GLY A 170 -11.75 7.54 9.89
CA GLY A 170 -13.13 7.17 9.62
C GLY A 170 -13.97 7.10 10.89
N ILE A 171 -15.28 7.09 10.70
CA ILE A 171 -16.28 6.88 11.75
C ILE A 171 -17.12 5.68 11.37
N ILE A 172 -17.30 4.75 12.31
CA ILE A 172 -18.21 3.62 12.16
C ILE A 172 -19.29 3.73 13.22
N LEU A 173 -20.53 3.61 12.79
CA LEU A 173 -21.69 3.44 13.63
C LEU A 173 -22.17 2.01 13.43
N ASP A 174 -21.97 1.15 14.43
CA ASP A 174 -22.46 -0.21 14.45
C ASP A 174 -22.97 -0.56 15.86
N LYS A 175 -24.25 -0.91 15.96
CA LYS A 175 -24.88 -1.21 17.26
C LYS A 175 -24.43 -2.52 17.89
N ASN A 176 -23.98 -3.47 17.08
CA ASN A 176 -23.56 -4.80 17.55
C ASN A 176 -22.05 -4.85 17.82
N GLU A 177 -21.32 -3.78 17.53
CA GLU A 177 -19.86 -3.72 17.60
C GLU A 177 -19.18 -4.75 16.68
N ASP A 178 -19.81 -5.04 15.54
CA ASP A 178 -19.37 -6.06 14.57
C ASP A 178 -18.79 -5.41 13.30
N PHE A 179 -17.77 -4.58 13.48
CA PHE A 179 -17.14 -3.78 12.42
C PHE A 179 -15.78 -4.31 11.93
N TRP A 180 -15.50 -5.59 12.19
CA TRP A 180 -14.18 -6.19 12.00
C TRP A 180 -13.84 -6.41 10.52
N GLU A 181 -14.84 -6.68 9.70
CA GLU A 181 -14.72 -6.73 8.24
C GLU A 181 -14.33 -5.37 7.65
N GLU A 182 -14.95 -4.28 8.11
CA GLU A 182 -14.59 -2.93 7.70
C GLU A 182 -13.14 -2.61 8.05
N VAL A 183 -12.71 -2.95 9.27
CA VAL A 183 -11.31 -2.79 9.72
C VAL A 183 -10.37 -3.53 8.78
N ASP A 184 -10.64 -4.81 8.50
CA ASP A 184 -9.79 -5.62 7.64
C ASP A 184 -9.75 -5.10 6.18
N ILE A 185 -10.85 -4.57 5.66
CA ILE A 185 -10.90 -3.95 4.31
C ILE A 185 -10.05 -2.67 4.28
N ILE A 186 -10.09 -1.88 5.35
CA ILE A 186 -9.26 -0.68 5.49
C ILE A 186 -7.78 -1.06 5.59
N GLU A 187 -7.43 -2.10 6.35
CA GLU A 187 -6.05 -2.64 6.39
C GLU A 187 -5.56 -3.01 4.98
N LEU A 188 -6.36 -3.74 4.21
CA LEU A 188 -6.02 -4.13 2.84
C LEU A 188 -5.86 -2.92 1.91
N ALA A 189 -6.70 -1.90 2.06
CA ALA A 189 -6.58 -0.67 1.29
C ALA A 189 -5.29 0.10 1.64
N CYS A 190 -4.95 0.17 2.93
CA CYS A 190 -3.70 0.77 3.42
C CYS A 190 -2.48 0.00 2.90
N ILE A 191 -2.50 -1.34 2.92
CA ILE A 191 -1.45 -2.18 2.32
C ILE A 191 -1.27 -1.85 0.84
N ARG A 192 -2.37 -1.73 0.08
CA ARG A 192 -2.29 -1.49 -1.36
C ARG A 192 -1.62 -0.15 -1.67
N VAL A 193 -2.06 0.93 -1.02
CA VAL A 193 -1.46 2.26 -1.26
C VAL A 193 -0.01 2.31 -0.78
N LEU A 194 0.32 1.69 0.36
CA LEU A 194 1.69 1.58 0.86
C LEU A 194 2.61 0.89 -0.15
N ASN A 195 2.21 -0.27 -0.65
CA ASN A 195 2.99 -1.03 -1.63
C ASN A 195 3.19 -0.23 -2.93
N LEU A 196 2.17 0.48 -3.42
CA LEU A 196 2.31 1.34 -4.60
C LEU A 196 3.31 2.49 -4.37
N ARG A 197 3.29 3.13 -3.20
CA ARG A 197 4.25 4.19 -2.84
C ARG A 197 5.67 3.67 -2.77
N ILE A 198 5.87 2.50 -2.17
CA ILE A 198 7.17 1.84 -2.09
C ILE A 198 7.66 1.50 -3.49
N PHE A 199 6.79 0.91 -4.31
CA PHE A 199 7.15 0.52 -5.66
C PHE A 199 7.50 1.73 -6.54
N ASP A 200 6.74 2.81 -6.43
CA ASP A 200 7.05 4.09 -7.08
C ASP A 200 8.46 4.60 -6.71
N ASN A 201 8.83 4.50 -5.43
CA ASN A 201 10.17 4.87 -4.97
C ASN A 201 11.25 3.93 -5.52
N MET A 202 11.03 2.61 -5.45
CA MET A 202 11.95 1.60 -5.99
C MET A 202 12.23 1.81 -7.48
N LEU A 203 11.19 2.08 -8.28
CA LEU A 203 11.33 2.38 -9.71
C LEU A 203 12.10 3.69 -9.93
N SER A 204 11.87 4.71 -9.10
CA SER A 204 12.60 5.98 -9.17
C SER A 204 14.09 5.79 -8.95
N GLU A 205 14.46 5.03 -7.92
CA GLU A 205 15.86 4.72 -7.60
C GLU A 205 16.52 3.93 -8.74
N ALA A 206 15.81 2.96 -9.32
CA ALA A 206 16.29 2.19 -10.46
C ALA A 206 16.55 3.09 -11.69
N ILE A 207 15.59 3.96 -12.05
CA ILE A 207 15.74 4.90 -13.18
C ILE A 207 16.95 5.82 -12.94
N GLN A 208 17.10 6.36 -11.73
CA GLN A 208 18.26 7.19 -11.39
C GLN A 208 19.58 6.43 -11.50
N TYR A 209 19.63 5.18 -11.05
CA TYR A 209 20.81 4.33 -11.17
C TYR A 209 21.21 4.13 -12.63
N PHE A 210 20.26 3.73 -13.50
CA PHE A 210 20.55 3.51 -14.92
C PHE A 210 20.89 4.79 -15.68
N THR A 211 20.31 5.93 -15.30
CA THR A 211 20.62 7.23 -15.92
C THR A 211 22.04 7.70 -15.56
N LYS A 212 22.52 7.41 -14.35
CA LYS A 212 23.88 7.74 -13.91
C LYS A 212 24.92 6.77 -14.44
N LEU A 213 24.53 5.53 -14.70
CA LEU A 213 25.39 4.52 -15.29
C LEU A 213 25.73 4.94 -16.73
N GLN A 214 27.00 5.23 -17.01
CA GLN A 214 27.46 5.55 -18.38
C GLN A 214 27.52 4.27 -19.24
N TRP A 215 26.37 3.64 -19.46
CA TRP A 215 26.27 2.33 -20.10
C TRP A 215 26.74 2.34 -21.56
N GLU A 216 26.63 3.48 -22.25
CA GLU A 216 27.18 3.70 -23.61
C GLU A 216 28.70 3.45 -23.71
N LYS A 217 29.44 3.64 -22.61
CA LYS A 217 30.89 3.42 -22.56
C LYS A 217 31.27 1.98 -22.20
N LEU A 218 30.29 1.12 -21.93
CA LEU A 218 30.56 -0.25 -21.54
C LEU A 218 30.91 -1.10 -22.77
N GLY A 219 31.98 -1.88 -22.65
CA GLY A 219 32.28 -2.92 -23.64
C GLY A 219 31.21 -4.02 -23.66
N TYR A 220 31.16 -4.75 -24.77
CA TYR A 220 30.20 -5.83 -25.08
C TYR A 220 29.80 -6.71 -23.88
N PHE A 221 30.77 -7.27 -23.15
CA PHE A 221 30.47 -8.26 -22.10
C PHE A 221 29.75 -7.62 -20.91
N LYS A 222 30.15 -6.41 -20.52
CA LYS A 222 29.51 -5.67 -19.43
C LYS A 222 28.10 -5.21 -19.84
N LEU A 223 27.95 -4.74 -21.08
CA LEU A 223 26.66 -4.30 -21.61
C LEU A 223 25.68 -5.47 -21.78
N LYS A 224 26.17 -6.64 -22.22
CA LYS A 224 25.39 -7.90 -22.29
C LYS A 224 24.89 -8.33 -20.92
N LYS A 225 25.78 -8.28 -19.91
CA LYS A 225 25.41 -8.59 -18.52
C LYS A 225 24.35 -7.61 -18.00
N LEU A 226 24.58 -6.31 -18.17
CA LEU A 226 23.65 -5.26 -17.77
C LEU A 226 22.26 -5.44 -18.41
N SER A 227 22.21 -5.73 -19.71
CA SER A 227 20.96 -5.99 -20.43
C SER A 227 20.21 -7.20 -19.85
N LYS A 228 20.92 -8.29 -19.53
CA LYS A 228 20.34 -9.48 -18.91
C LYS A 228 19.82 -9.20 -17.49
N ASP A 229 20.62 -8.50 -16.67
CA ASP A 229 20.26 -8.17 -15.29
C ASP A 229 19.02 -7.27 -15.26
N LEU A 230 18.95 -6.26 -16.13
CA LEU A 230 17.79 -5.38 -16.27
C LEU A 230 16.55 -6.14 -16.77
N TYR A 231 16.71 -7.10 -17.69
CA TYR A 231 15.60 -7.94 -18.14
C TYR A 231 15.00 -8.77 -17.00
N LEU A 232 15.84 -9.38 -16.16
CA LEU A 232 15.38 -10.15 -14.99
C LEU A 232 14.69 -9.24 -13.96
N GLN A 233 15.28 -8.08 -13.68
CA GLN A 233 14.72 -7.08 -12.77
C GLN A 233 13.34 -6.60 -13.25
N ARG A 234 13.16 -6.38 -14.56
CA ARG A 234 11.87 -6.04 -15.16
C ARG A 234 10.81 -7.13 -14.94
N ILE A 235 11.18 -8.41 -15.09
CA ILE A 235 10.25 -9.52 -14.79
C ILE A 235 9.82 -9.48 -13.33
N SER A 236 10.77 -9.25 -12.41
CA SER A 236 10.46 -9.10 -10.98
C SER A 236 9.52 -7.92 -10.71
N TYR A 237 9.70 -6.80 -11.41
CA TYR A 237 8.81 -5.63 -11.31
C TYR A 237 7.39 -5.92 -11.80
N ILE A 238 7.25 -6.62 -12.93
CA ILE A 238 5.93 -7.04 -13.42
C ILE A 238 5.24 -7.96 -12.41
N SER A 239 5.97 -8.95 -11.88
CA SER A 239 5.43 -9.87 -10.88
C SER A 239 5.03 -9.18 -9.58
N TYR A 240 5.79 -8.17 -9.15
CA TYR A 240 5.46 -7.40 -7.95
C TYR A 240 4.27 -6.46 -8.17
N PHE A 241 4.17 -5.85 -9.36
CA PHE A 241 2.99 -5.06 -9.70
C PHE A 241 1.73 -5.90 -9.74
N ASP A 242 1.80 -7.07 -10.38
CA ASP A 242 0.71 -8.05 -10.43
C ASP A 242 0.29 -8.51 -9.02
N SER A 243 1.25 -8.74 -8.11
CA SER A 243 0.91 -9.09 -6.72
C SER A 243 0.19 -7.95 -5.99
N ILE A 244 0.50 -6.68 -6.29
CA ILE A 244 -0.22 -5.52 -5.72
C ILE A 244 -1.65 -5.41 -6.27
N GLU A 245 -1.84 -5.70 -7.57
CA GLU A 245 -3.17 -5.63 -8.20
C GLU A 245 -4.08 -6.80 -7.82
N ASN A 246 -3.51 -8.00 -7.63
CA ASN A 246 -4.25 -9.24 -7.38
C ASN A 246 -4.79 -9.40 -5.95
N VAL A 247 -4.38 -8.56 -4.98
CA VAL A 247 -4.82 -8.60 -3.57
C VAL A 247 -6.35 -8.49 -3.41
N LEU A 248 -7.10 -8.15 -4.46
CA LEU A 248 -8.38 -7.45 -4.35
C LEU A 248 -9.50 -7.96 -5.25
N MET A 249 -9.33 -9.08 -5.95
CA MET A 249 -10.36 -9.55 -6.89
C MET A 249 -11.62 -10.14 -6.24
N LEU A 250 -11.84 -9.97 -4.93
CA LEU A 250 -12.87 -10.70 -4.21
C LEU A 250 -13.57 -9.91 -3.12
N TYR A 251 -14.73 -9.38 -3.50
CA TYR A 251 -15.72 -8.87 -2.58
C TYR A 251 -16.97 -9.74 -2.70
N GLY A 252 -17.24 -10.54 -1.67
CA GLY A 252 -18.42 -11.42 -1.64
C GLY A 252 -19.73 -10.72 -1.35
N ASP A 253 -19.68 -9.42 -1.06
CA ASP A 253 -20.84 -8.56 -0.87
C ASP A 253 -20.59 -7.24 -1.61
N ARG A 254 -21.65 -6.69 -2.20
CA ARG A 254 -21.63 -5.39 -2.87
C ARG A 254 -21.18 -4.27 -1.94
N TYR A 255 -21.57 -4.32 -0.66
CA TYR A 255 -21.19 -3.30 0.31
C TYR A 255 -19.68 -3.21 0.52
N TYR A 256 -19.02 -4.35 0.75
CA TYR A 256 -17.57 -4.40 0.94
C TYR A 256 -16.80 -4.01 -0.32
N ALA A 257 -17.35 -4.32 -1.51
CA ALA A 257 -16.80 -3.82 -2.77
C ALA A 257 -16.85 -2.29 -2.86
N GLU A 258 -18.00 -1.70 -2.52
CA GLU A 258 -18.21 -0.26 -2.53
C GLU A 258 -17.32 0.45 -1.49
N LEU A 259 -17.21 -0.11 -0.28
CA LEU A 259 -16.32 0.38 0.76
C LEU A 259 -14.87 0.41 0.28
N TYR A 260 -14.41 -0.69 -0.30
CA TYR A 260 -13.05 -0.80 -0.81
C TYR A 260 -12.78 0.16 -1.97
N GLU A 261 -13.70 0.26 -2.93
CA GLU A 261 -13.58 1.19 -4.06
C GLU A 261 -13.53 2.65 -3.56
N ARG A 262 -14.29 2.97 -2.52
CA ARG A 262 -14.27 4.29 -1.88
C ARG A 262 -12.92 4.57 -1.25
N LEU A 263 -12.35 3.64 -0.49
CA LEU A 263 -11.02 3.78 0.10
C LEU A 263 -9.95 3.97 -0.98
N CYS A 264 -10.01 3.21 -2.09
CA CYS A 264 -9.10 3.38 -3.21
C CYS A 264 -9.19 4.76 -3.86
N LYS A 265 -10.40 5.34 -3.95
CA LYS A 265 -10.60 6.71 -4.43
C LYS A 265 -10.03 7.73 -3.45
N ILE A 266 -10.28 7.56 -2.16
CA ILE A 266 -9.73 8.42 -1.11
C ILE A 266 -8.21 8.40 -1.18
N PHE A 267 -7.58 7.23 -1.25
CA PHE A 267 -6.11 7.08 -1.28
C PHE A 267 -5.44 7.38 -2.64
N TYR A 268 -6.20 7.87 -3.64
CA TYR A 268 -5.71 8.09 -5.01
C TYR A 268 -4.97 6.88 -5.61
N VAL A 269 -5.48 5.67 -5.36
CA VAL A 269 -4.84 4.43 -5.82
C VAL A 269 -4.68 4.40 -7.34
N SER A 270 -5.65 4.93 -8.08
CA SER A 270 -5.60 4.95 -9.55
C SER A 270 -4.46 5.82 -10.10
N GLU A 271 -4.16 6.91 -9.40
CA GLU A 271 -3.13 7.87 -9.72
C GLU A 271 -1.75 7.29 -9.39
N TRP A 272 -1.65 6.57 -8.27
CA TRP A 272 -0.46 5.80 -7.93
C TRP A 272 -0.16 4.72 -8.96
N ILE A 273 -1.18 3.97 -9.39
CA ILE A 273 -1.04 2.96 -10.46
C ILE A 273 -0.50 3.61 -11.74
N LYS A 274 -1.14 4.68 -12.24
CA LYS A 274 -0.68 5.40 -13.44
C LYS A 274 0.76 5.87 -13.33
N ARG A 275 1.17 6.34 -12.14
CA ARG A 275 2.53 6.82 -11.88
C ARG A 275 3.55 5.68 -11.91
N VAL A 276 3.21 4.54 -11.34
CA VAL A 276 4.01 3.31 -11.38
C VAL A 276 4.14 2.79 -12.81
N GLU A 277 3.03 2.68 -13.55
CA GLU A 277 3.02 2.22 -14.95
C GLU A 277 3.92 3.09 -15.82
N LYS A 278 3.83 4.41 -15.69
CA LYS A 278 4.69 5.35 -16.41
C LYS A 278 6.17 5.12 -16.11
N LYS A 279 6.54 4.85 -14.85
CA LYS A 279 7.93 4.56 -14.49
C LYS A 279 8.40 3.20 -15.00
N MET A 280 7.52 2.20 -15.03
CA MET A 280 7.82 0.93 -15.67
C MET A 280 8.04 1.09 -17.18
N GLU A 281 7.27 1.94 -17.85
CA GLU A 281 7.48 2.31 -19.26
C GLU A 281 8.86 2.95 -19.45
N MET A 282 9.25 3.91 -18.62
CA MET A 282 10.59 4.51 -18.67
C MET A 282 11.71 3.46 -18.51
N ILE A 283 11.53 2.45 -17.65
CA ILE A 283 12.48 1.35 -17.51
C ILE A 283 12.52 0.48 -18.77
N ASN A 284 11.39 0.26 -19.43
CA ASN A 284 11.33 -0.45 -20.71
C ASN A 284 12.09 0.31 -21.80
N ASP A 285 11.95 1.64 -21.84
CA ASP A 285 12.67 2.49 -22.78
C ASP A 285 14.19 2.42 -22.56
N ILE A 286 14.64 2.50 -21.30
CA ILE A 286 16.05 2.33 -20.94
C ILE A 286 16.56 0.96 -21.38
N TYR A 287 15.78 -0.10 -21.15
CA TYR A 287 16.14 -1.45 -21.59
C TYR A 287 16.25 -1.55 -23.12
N ALA A 288 15.33 -0.93 -23.86
CA ALA A 288 15.38 -0.90 -25.32
C ALA A 288 16.63 -0.17 -25.83
N MET A 289 16.97 0.99 -25.24
CA MET A 289 18.20 1.73 -25.56
C MET A 289 19.46 0.89 -25.30
N ILE A 290 19.57 0.26 -24.12
CA ILE A 290 20.71 -0.61 -23.78
C ILE A 290 20.83 -1.78 -24.77
N ARG A 291 19.70 -2.38 -25.16
CA ARG A 291 19.68 -3.48 -26.13
C ARG A 291 20.07 -3.01 -27.54
N GLN A 292 19.69 -1.81 -27.92
CA GLN A 292 20.10 -1.20 -29.19
C GLN A 292 21.61 -0.99 -29.22
N SER A 293 22.19 -0.33 -28.21
CA SER A 293 23.65 -0.13 -28.13
C SER A 293 24.41 -1.45 -28.06
N LEU A 294 23.84 -2.48 -27.43
CA LEU A 294 24.40 -3.81 -27.47
C LEU A 294 24.46 -4.32 -28.92
N THR A 295 23.36 -4.23 -29.66
CA THR A 295 23.31 -4.67 -31.08
C THR A 295 24.32 -3.90 -31.94
N GLU A 296 24.49 -2.60 -31.71
CA GLU A 296 25.49 -1.77 -32.41
C GLU A 296 26.93 -2.23 -32.12
N VAL A 297 27.28 -2.47 -30.85
CA VAL A 297 28.60 -2.99 -30.46
C VAL A 297 28.85 -4.37 -31.05
N TYR A 298 27.84 -5.25 -31.09
CA TYR A 298 27.95 -6.54 -31.78
C TYR A 298 28.21 -6.36 -33.27
N GLY A 299 27.54 -5.41 -33.93
CA GLY A 299 27.75 -5.06 -35.33
C GLY A 299 29.17 -4.60 -35.60
N LEU A 300 29.69 -3.65 -34.82
CA LEU A 300 31.06 -3.17 -34.92
C LEU A 300 32.10 -4.28 -34.72
N LEU A 301 31.85 -5.22 -33.80
CA LEU A 301 32.72 -6.38 -33.61
C LEU A 301 32.70 -7.32 -34.83
N LEU A 302 31.53 -7.52 -35.43
CA LEU A 302 31.38 -8.33 -36.64
C LEU A 302 32.09 -7.67 -37.83
N GLU A 303 31.88 -6.37 -38.03
CA GLU A 303 32.59 -5.56 -39.04
C GLU A 303 34.10 -5.62 -38.85
N GLY A 304 34.58 -5.41 -37.62
CA GLY A 304 36.00 -5.50 -37.30
C GLY A 304 36.58 -6.89 -37.57
N THR A 305 35.81 -7.95 -37.31
CA THR A 305 36.21 -9.33 -37.62
C THR A 305 36.34 -9.54 -39.12
N ILE A 306 35.35 -9.09 -39.90
CA ILE A 306 35.37 -9.18 -41.38
C ILE A 306 36.57 -8.41 -41.94
N VAL A 307 36.79 -7.17 -41.51
CA VAL A 307 37.93 -6.34 -41.93
C VAL A 307 39.26 -7.03 -41.60
N THR A 308 39.38 -7.63 -40.41
CA THR A 308 40.58 -8.35 -39.98
C THR A 308 40.83 -9.60 -40.84
N LEU A 309 39.78 -10.37 -41.17
CA LEU A 309 39.89 -11.53 -42.06
C LEU A 309 40.36 -11.12 -43.45
N ILE A 310 39.79 -10.06 -44.02
CA ILE A 310 40.20 -9.52 -45.33
C ILE A 310 41.67 -9.08 -45.31
N LEU A 311 42.09 -8.35 -44.27
CA LEU A 311 43.49 -7.94 -44.13
C LEU A 311 44.44 -9.15 -44.04
N LEU A 312 44.05 -10.19 -43.30
CA LEU A 312 44.83 -11.42 -43.15
C LEU A 312 44.95 -12.16 -44.49
N GLU A 313 43.86 -12.25 -45.27
CA GLU A 313 43.88 -12.83 -46.61
C GLU A 313 44.83 -12.08 -47.55
N ILE A 314 44.79 -10.74 -47.53
CA ILE A 314 45.69 -9.90 -48.33
C ILE A 314 47.15 -10.15 -47.95
N ILE A 315 47.48 -10.21 -46.66
CA ILE A 315 48.84 -10.49 -46.17
C ILE A 315 49.30 -11.87 -46.62
N LEU A 316 48.46 -12.90 -46.47
CA LEU A 316 48.79 -14.27 -46.90
C LEU A 316 48.98 -14.36 -48.42
N ALA A 317 48.16 -13.64 -49.19
CA ALA A 317 48.31 -13.58 -50.64
C ALA A 317 49.64 -12.94 -51.05
N LEU A 318 50.05 -11.85 -50.41
CA LEU A 318 51.34 -11.20 -50.65
C LEU A 318 52.52 -12.11 -50.29
N VAL A 319 52.45 -12.82 -49.15
CA VAL A 319 53.50 -13.77 -48.75
C VAL A 319 53.60 -14.95 -49.73
N LYS A 320 52.50 -15.38 -50.35
CA LYS A 320 52.53 -16.43 -51.38
C LYS A 320 53.10 -15.97 -52.74
N ILE A 321 53.08 -14.67 -53.01
CA ILE A 321 53.56 -14.08 -54.27
C ILE A 321 55.08 -13.81 -54.23
N VAL A 322 55.65 -13.66 -53.03
CA VAL A 322 57.10 -13.51 -52.80
C VAL A 322 57.80 -14.87 -52.72
#